data_AF-A0A369JNP1-F1
#
_entry.id   AF-A0A369JNP1-F1
#
_cell.length_a   1.000
_cell.length_b   1.000
_cell.length_c   1.000
_cell.angle_alpha   90.00
_cell.angle_beta   90.00
_cell.angle_gamma   90.00
#
_symmetry.space_group_name_H-M   'P 1'
#
loop_
_entity.id
_entity.type
_entity.pdbx_description
1 polymer ?
#
loop_
_entity_poly.entity_id
_entity_poly.type
_entity_poly.pdbx_seq_one_letter_code
_entity_poly.pdbx_strand_id
1 'polypeptide(L)'
;MDAPRRSVFRPCIDLHDGQVKQIVGGTLSDTSPETLKTNFVASQSPGDFARLYRDNRLEGGHVIKLGPRNDEAAREALQAWPGGLQIGGGINDTNAKEWLDAGASKVIVTSYLFPDANFSLERLKKISSVVGKDKLVVDVSCRRRGDKWLVAMNKWQDITDMEVSEESLNLLSEYCSEFLIHAADVEGLCQGMDELLVEKLGQWVRIPTTYAGGAKDVADLDLVDRLSGGRVDLTYGSALDIFGGKLPGDRNVRRSSRHQSKMPGKVKAYELQSKSKNDLSKQLAELKTELLTLRVQKIAGGSASKLTKISAVRKSIARVLTVMNQKARQNLREYYKDKKYLPLDLRAKKTRAIRRRLTKHEASLKTLKQRKKDSNFPVRKYAVKA
;
A
#
# COMPACT_ATOMS: atom_id res chain seq x y z
N MET A 1 4.11 24.66 -15.04
CA MET A 1 4.82 23.92 -13.99
C MET A 1 4.03 22.67 -13.70
N ASP A 2 4.50 21.51 -14.12
CA ASP A 2 3.87 20.24 -13.77
C ASP A 2 3.85 20.07 -12.25
N ALA A 3 2.77 19.46 -11.74
CA ALA A 3 2.69 19.15 -10.33
C ALA A 3 3.87 18.23 -9.95
N PRO A 4 4.55 18.45 -8.81
CA PRO A 4 5.65 17.60 -8.40
C PRO A 4 5.19 16.15 -8.29
N ARG A 5 5.95 15.23 -8.91
CA ARG A 5 5.76 13.78 -8.79
C ARG A 5 5.78 13.41 -7.30
N ARG A 6 4.95 12.43 -6.93
CA ARG A 6 4.92 11.85 -5.59
C ARG A 6 5.08 10.35 -5.69
N SER A 7 5.64 9.77 -4.65
CA SER A 7 5.74 8.33 -4.48
C SER A 7 4.36 7.69 -4.44
N VAL A 8 4.19 6.59 -5.16
CA VAL A 8 2.95 5.80 -5.14
C VAL A 8 3.18 4.40 -4.57
N PHE A 9 2.10 3.78 -4.13
CA PHE A 9 2.11 2.37 -3.75
C PHE A 9 2.06 1.48 -4.99
N ARG A 10 2.97 0.50 -5.08
CA ARG A 10 3.01 -0.57 -6.07
C ARG A 10 2.68 -1.91 -5.39
N PRO A 11 1.64 -2.65 -5.83
CA PRO A 11 1.30 -3.93 -5.21
C PRO A 11 2.19 -5.07 -5.71
N CYS A 12 2.33 -6.13 -4.90
CA CYS A 12 3.07 -7.33 -5.27
C CYS A 12 2.22 -8.61 -5.13
N ILE A 13 2.54 -9.63 -5.92
CA ILE A 13 2.01 -11.00 -5.78
C ILE A 13 3.20 -11.96 -5.85
N ASP A 14 3.62 -12.48 -4.71
CA ASP A 14 4.70 -13.47 -4.65
C ASP A 14 4.11 -14.87 -4.74
N LEU A 15 4.61 -15.66 -5.69
CA LEU A 15 4.15 -17.01 -5.98
C LEU A 15 5.21 -18.02 -5.58
N HIS A 16 4.81 -19.01 -4.78
CA HIS A 16 5.67 -20.15 -4.47
C HIS A 16 4.86 -21.44 -4.40
N ASP A 17 5.22 -22.39 -5.25
CA ASP A 17 4.51 -23.66 -5.44
C ASP A 17 3.06 -23.46 -5.91
N GLY A 18 2.88 -22.53 -6.85
CA GLY A 18 1.57 -22.22 -7.47
C GLY A 18 0.61 -21.44 -6.58
N GLN A 19 1.04 -21.01 -5.38
CA GLN A 19 0.21 -20.32 -4.41
C GLN A 19 0.78 -18.94 -4.07
N VAL A 20 -0.10 -18.00 -3.74
CA VAL A 20 0.32 -16.69 -3.24
C VAL A 20 0.86 -16.83 -1.82
N LYS A 21 2.16 -16.58 -1.64
CA LYS A 21 2.86 -16.74 -0.36
C LYS A 21 3.74 -15.53 -0.09
N GLN A 22 3.70 -15.03 1.13
CA GLN A 22 4.67 -14.06 1.60
C GLN A 22 5.75 -14.78 2.41
N ILE A 23 7.02 -14.60 2.01
CA ILE A 23 8.17 -15.25 2.64
C ILE A 23 9.07 -14.21 3.32
N VAL A 24 9.96 -14.68 4.20
CA VAL A 24 11.04 -13.83 4.77
C VAL A 24 12.27 -13.92 3.89
N GLY A 25 12.81 -12.77 3.48
CA GLY A 25 14.01 -12.68 2.63
C GLY A 25 15.19 -13.48 3.21
N GLY A 26 15.86 -14.25 2.36
CA GLY A 26 17.07 -15.02 2.70
C GLY A 26 16.82 -16.36 3.39
N THR A 27 15.56 -16.74 3.63
CA THR A 27 15.22 -18.08 4.19
C THR A 27 14.86 -19.12 3.12
N LEU A 28 14.83 -18.72 1.85
CA LEU A 28 14.51 -19.61 0.74
C LEU A 28 15.78 -20.34 0.28
N SER A 29 15.82 -21.66 0.47
CA SER A 29 16.90 -22.54 0.00
C SER A 29 16.32 -23.68 -0.84
N ASP A 30 16.95 -23.98 -1.98
CA ASP A 30 16.60 -25.17 -2.79
C ASP A 30 17.14 -26.47 -2.15
N THR A 31 18.20 -26.38 -1.35
CA THR A 31 18.85 -27.51 -0.69
C THR A 31 18.28 -27.81 0.69
N SER A 32 17.58 -26.84 1.30
CA SER A 32 16.96 -26.97 2.62
C SER A 32 15.58 -26.31 2.67
N PRO A 33 14.56 -26.88 1.99
CA PRO A 33 13.21 -26.31 1.92
C PRO A 33 12.57 -26.08 3.30
N GLU A 34 12.95 -26.87 4.30
CA GLU A 34 12.51 -26.79 5.70
C GLU A 34 12.92 -25.49 6.41
N THR A 35 13.90 -24.75 5.88
CA THR A 35 14.35 -23.46 6.44
C THR A 35 13.48 -22.29 6.01
N LEU A 36 12.57 -22.49 5.04
CA LEU A 36 11.70 -21.45 4.52
C LEU A 36 10.71 -20.94 5.58
N LYS A 37 10.89 -19.68 5.99
CA LYS A 37 9.92 -19.00 6.85
C LYS A 37 8.86 -18.35 5.98
N THR A 38 7.65 -18.88 6.07
CA THR A 38 6.46 -18.33 5.41
C THR A 38 5.70 -17.47 6.40
N ASN A 39 5.53 -16.18 6.08
CA ASN A 39 4.72 -15.25 6.86
C ASN A 39 3.22 -15.52 6.64
N PHE A 40 2.84 -15.89 5.41
CA PHE A 40 1.44 -16.10 5.04
C PHE A 40 1.30 -16.96 3.78
N VAL A 41 0.28 -17.81 3.76
CA VAL A 41 -0.21 -18.52 2.57
C VAL A 41 -1.64 -18.08 2.33
N ALA A 42 -1.94 -17.49 1.17
CA ALA A 42 -3.28 -17.03 0.87
C ALA A 42 -4.21 -18.19 0.54
N SER A 43 -5.47 -18.07 0.93
CA SER A 43 -6.53 -18.98 0.47
C SER A 43 -7.12 -18.54 -0.88
N GLN A 44 -6.97 -17.26 -1.22
CA GLN A 44 -7.42 -16.67 -2.48
C GLN A 44 -6.44 -16.98 -3.62
N SER A 45 -6.96 -17.03 -4.85
CA SER A 45 -6.13 -17.31 -6.02
C SER A 45 -5.29 -16.11 -6.44
N PRO A 46 -4.17 -16.29 -7.16
CA PRO A 46 -3.42 -15.20 -7.79
C PRO A 46 -4.31 -14.26 -8.63
N GLY A 47 -5.29 -14.83 -9.34
CA GLY A 47 -6.28 -14.08 -10.11
C GLY A 47 -7.16 -13.18 -9.24
N ASP A 48 -7.51 -13.58 -8.01
CA ASP A 48 -8.28 -12.75 -7.07
C ASP A 48 -7.50 -11.50 -6.65
N PHE A 49 -6.22 -11.64 -6.34
CA PHE A 49 -5.35 -10.50 -6.02
C PHE A 49 -5.19 -9.56 -7.22
N ALA A 50 -5.00 -10.10 -8.42
CA ALA A 50 -4.92 -9.29 -9.64
C ALA A 50 -6.22 -8.51 -9.91
N ARG A 51 -7.40 -9.14 -9.74
CA ARG A 51 -8.71 -8.47 -9.83
C ARG A 51 -8.84 -7.36 -8.79
N LEU A 52 -8.45 -7.64 -7.54
CA LEU A 52 -8.45 -6.63 -6.48
C LEU A 52 -7.61 -5.41 -6.86
N TYR A 53 -6.42 -5.61 -7.40
CA TYR A 53 -5.53 -4.51 -7.82
C TYR A 53 -6.09 -3.74 -9.01
N ARG A 54 -6.65 -4.45 -9.99
CA ARG A 54 -7.33 -3.86 -11.15
C ARG A 54 -8.51 -2.98 -10.76
N ASP A 55 -9.40 -3.50 -9.92
CA ASP A 55 -10.63 -2.80 -9.51
C ASP A 55 -10.31 -1.51 -8.73
N ASN A 56 -9.08 -1.44 -8.18
CA ASN A 56 -8.55 -0.28 -7.50
C ASN A 56 -7.54 0.56 -8.31
N ARG A 57 -7.26 0.17 -9.56
CA ARG A 57 -6.34 0.84 -10.50
C ARG A 57 -4.91 0.99 -9.96
N LEU A 58 -4.37 -0.09 -9.40
CA LEU A 58 -3.01 -0.12 -8.85
C LEU A 58 -2.01 -0.60 -9.91
N GLU A 59 -1.67 0.28 -10.84
CA GLU A 59 -0.79 -0.04 -11.97
C GLU A 59 0.67 -0.22 -11.54
N GLY A 60 1.44 -0.95 -12.35
CA GLY A 60 2.87 -1.23 -12.13
C GLY A 60 3.13 -2.11 -10.90
N GLY A 61 2.12 -2.87 -10.47
CA GLY A 61 2.36 -3.98 -9.57
C GLY A 61 3.11 -5.13 -10.24
N HIS A 62 3.75 -5.97 -9.46
CA HIS A 62 4.58 -7.07 -9.95
C HIS A 62 4.15 -8.42 -9.39
N VAL A 63 4.20 -9.43 -10.23
CA VAL A 63 4.08 -10.85 -9.85
C VAL A 63 5.49 -11.44 -9.85
N ILE A 64 5.91 -12.09 -8.76
CA ILE A 64 7.25 -12.67 -8.64
C ILE A 64 7.14 -14.18 -8.46
N LYS A 65 7.73 -14.94 -9.37
CA LYS A 65 7.81 -16.41 -9.27
C LYS A 65 9.03 -16.81 -8.45
N LEU A 66 8.79 -17.35 -7.26
CA LEU A 66 9.81 -17.81 -6.34
C LEU A 66 9.97 -19.34 -6.49
N GLY A 67 10.92 -19.74 -7.33
CA GLY A 67 11.18 -21.16 -7.62
C GLY A 67 10.25 -21.77 -8.69
N PRO A 68 10.27 -23.11 -8.85
CA PRO A 68 9.52 -23.80 -9.90
C PRO A 68 8.01 -23.85 -9.61
N ARG A 69 7.25 -24.35 -10.60
CA ARG A 69 5.79 -24.62 -10.51
C ARG A 69 4.89 -23.39 -10.27
N ASN A 70 5.32 -22.22 -10.69
CA ASN A 70 4.55 -20.98 -10.55
C ASN A 70 3.93 -20.48 -11.86
N ASP A 71 4.20 -21.11 -13.00
CA ASP A 71 3.86 -20.55 -14.30
C ASP A 71 2.35 -20.47 -14.57
N GLU A 72 1.59 -21.49 -14.18
CA GLU A 72 0.13 -21.49 -14.30
C GLU A 72 -0.51 -20.41 -13.43
N ALA A 73 -0.10 -20.33 -12.16
CA ALA A 73 -0.52 -19.30 -11.22
C ALA A 73 -0.17 -17.87 -11.69
N ALA A 74 1.00 -17.70 -12.29
CA ALA A 74 1.41 -16.43 -12.88
C ALA A 74 0.52 -16.05 -14.07
N ARG A 75 0.25 -16.99 -14.99
CA ARG A 75 -0.67 -16.76 -16.11
C ARG A 75 -2.08 -16.42 -15.61
N GLU A 76 -2.57 -17.07 -14.56
CA GLU A 76 -3.86 -16.75 -13.96
C GLU A 76 -3.94 -15.28 -13.50
N ALA A 77 -2.90 -14.80 -12.80
CA ALA A 77 -2.82 -13.40 -12.35
C ALA A 77 -2.76 -12.42 -13.53
N LEU A 78 -1.94 -12.70 -14.55
CA LEU A 78 -1.79 -11.85 -15.72
C LEU A 78 -3.07 -11.79 -16.56
N GLN A 79 -3.77 -12.91 -16.75
CA GLN A 79 -5.03 -12.97 -17.50
C GLN A 79 -6.18 -12.27 -16.78
N ALA A 80 -6.15 -12.21 -15.45
CA ALA A 80 -7.14 -11.46 -14.67
C ALA A 80 -7.03 -9.94 -14.87
N TRP A 81 -5.84 -9.43 -15.22
CA TRP A 81 -5.63 -8.04 -15.60
C TRP A 81 -4.54 -7.88 -16.70
N PRO A 82 -4.90 -8.14 -17.97
CA PRO A 82 -3.96 -8.05 -19.08
C PRO A 82 -3.39 -6.63 -19.20
N GLY A 83 -2.06 -6.53 -19.30
CA GLY A 83 -1.32 -5.27 -19.35
C GLY A 83 -1.28 -4.50 -18.02
N GLY A 84 -1.79 -5.06 -16.93
CA GLY A 84 -1.84 -4.40 -15.62
C GLY A 84 -0.65 -4.67 -14.70
N LEU A 85 -0.09 -5.88 -14.78
CA LEU A 85 0.94 -6.39 -13.87
C LEU A 85 2.24 -6.73 -14.61
N GLN A 86 3.37 -6.50 -13.97
CA GLN A 86 4.70 -6.93 -14.39
C GLN A 86 4.94 -8.38 -13.91
N ILE A 87 5.90 -9.10 -14.50
CA ILE A 87 6.23 -10.48 -14.12
C ILE A 87 7.74 -10.69 -14.00
N GLY A 88 8.18 -11.27 -12.89
CA GLY A 88 9.56 -11.65 -12.60
C GLY A 88 9.72 -13.09 -12.13
N GLY A 89 10.98 -13.52 -12.01
CA GLY A 89 11.35 -14.87 -11.58
C GLY A 89 11.64 -15.80 -12.76
N GLY A 90 12.92 -16.08 -13.00
CA GLY A 90 13.38 -16.96 -14.09
C GLY A 90 13.21 -16.36 -15.49
N ILE A 91 13.05 -15.05 -15.61
CA ILE A 91 12.96 -14.36 -16.91
C ILE A 91 14.35 -14.32 -17.58
N ASN A 92 14.39 -14.66 -18.86
CA ASN A 92 15.58 -14.61 -19.71
C ASN A 92 15.20 -14.23 -21.16
N ASP A 93 16.18 -14.15 -22.04
CA ASP A 93 15.99 -13.77 -23.44
C ASP A 93 15.13 -14.75 -24.26
N THR A 94 15.01 -16.01 -23.83
CA THR A 94 14.26 -17.03 -24.57
C THR A 94 12.79 -17.13 -24.17
N ASN A 95 12.44 -16.76 -22.93
CA ASN A 95 11.07 -16.85 -22.42
C ASN A 95 10.37 -15.50 -22.22
N ALA A 96 11.09 -14.38 -22.23
CA ALA A 96 10.52 -13.08 -21.88
C ALA A 96 9.35 -12.67 -22.79
N LYS A 97 9.43 -13.00 -24.08
CA LYS A 97 8.36 -12.66 -25.05
C LYS A 97 7.05 -13.39 -24.74
N GLU A 98 7.13 -14.67 -24.38
CA GLU A 98 5.98 -15.49 -23.99
C GLU A 98 5.20 -14.85 -22.82
N TRP A 99 5.91 -14.28 -21.85
CA TRP A 99 5.29 -13.64 -20.70
C TRP A 99 4.58 -12.32 -21.05
N LEU A 100 5.11 -11.56 -21.99
CA LEU A 100 4.42 -10.39 -22.53
C LEU A 100 3.15 -10.80 -23.28
N ASP A 101 3.24 -11.84 -24.11
CA ASP A 101 2.10 -12.37 -24.87
C ASP A 101 1.04 -12.98 -23.93
N ALA A 102 1.44 -13.50 -22.77
CA ALA A 102 0.56 -13.97 -21.70
C ALA A 102 -0.16 -12.84 -20.91
N GLY A 103 0.11 -11.57 -21.24
CA GLY A 103 -0.58 -10.40 -20.68
C GLY A 103 0.24 -9.59 -19.68
N ALA A 104 1.54 -9.83 -19.52
CA ALA A 104 2.38 -8.97 -18.69
C ALA A 104 2.56 -7.57 -19.31
N SER A 105 2.52 -6.53 -18.47
CA SER A 105 2.76 -5.15 -18.88
C SER A 105 4.24 -4.93 -19.24
N LYS A 106 5.13 -5.54 -18.46
CA LYS A 106 6.58 -5.60 -18.59
C LYS A 106 7.12 -6.91 -17.99
N VAL A 107 8.32 -7.30 -18.37
CA VAL A 107 9.07 -8.40 -17.74
C VAL A 107 10.17 -7.86 -16.83
N ILE A 108 10.41 -8.56 -15.73
CA ILE A 108 11.39 -8.21 -14.72
C ILE A 108 12.54 -9.23 -14.77
N VAL A 109 13.72 -8.77 -15.15
CA VAL A 109 14.93 -9.60 -15.21
C VAL A 109 15.74 -9.47 -13.92
N THR A 110 16.20 -10.60 -13.40
CA THR A 110 16.93 -10.73 -12.13
C THR A 110 18.28 -11.43 -12.36
N SER A 111 18.43 -12.68 -11.89
CA SER A 111 19.68 -13.46 -11.88
C SER A 111 20.24 -13.78 -13.26
N TYR A 112 19.43 -13.70 -14.33
CA TYR A 112 19.90 -13.90 -15.70
C TYR A 112 21.05 -12.94 -16.06
N LEU A 113 21.06 -11.72 -15.51
CA LEU A 113 22.11 -10.73 -15.77
C LEU A 113 23.46 -11.05 -15.11
N PHE A 114 23.52 -12.05 -14.23
CA PHE A 114 24.68 -12.33 -13.39
C PHE A 114 25.15 -13.79 -13.53
N PRO A 115 25.63 -14.24 -14.71
CA PRO A 115 26.30 -15.53 -14.82
C PRO A 115 27.47 -15.61 -13.85
N ASP A 116 27.53 -16.68 -13.05
CA ASP A 116 28.61 -16.92 -12.08
C ASP A 116 28.85 -15.73 -11.13
N ALA A 117 27.79 -15.01 -10.78
CA ALA A 117 27.82 -13.80 -9.94
C ALA A 117 28.59 -12.59 -10.53
N ASN A 118 28.79 -12.56 -11.85
CA ASN A 118 29.40 -11.44 -12.57
C ASN A 118 28.38 -10.75 -13.48
N PHE A 119 28.30 -9.42 -13.43
CA PHE A 119 27.38 -8.68 -14.31
C PHE A 119 27.71 -8.85 -15.80
N SER A 120 26.68 -9.14 -16.61
CA SER A 120 26.81 -9.30 -18.07
C SER A 120 26.00 -8.26 -18.83
N LEU A 121 26.69 -7.22 -19.31
CA LEU A 121 26.09 -6.20 -20.19
C LEU A 121 25.54 -6.81 -21.49
N GLU A 122 26.20 -7.83 -22.04
CA GLU A 122 25.75 -8.54 -23.24
C GLU A 122 24.38 -9.19 -23.04
N ARG A 123 24.14 -9.82 -21.89
CA ARG A 123 22.83 -10.40 -21.56
C ARG A 123 21.75 -9.32 -21.41
N LEU A 124 22.09 -8.19 -20.78
CA LEU A 124 21.17 -7.06 -20.65
C LEU A 124 20.77 -6.48 -22.03
N LYS A 125 21.76 -6.26 -22.90
CA LYS A 125 21.53 -5.81 -24.29
C LYS A 125 20.66 -6.80 -25.05
N LYS A 126 20.95 -8.09 -24.92
CA LYS A 126 20.22 -9.15 -25.61
C LYS A 126 18.76 -9.22 -25.20
N ILE A 127 18.46 -9.25 -23.89
CA ILE A 127 17.05 -9.28 -23.46
C ILE A 127 16.34 -7.96 -23.80
N SER A 128 17.01 -6.82 -23.66
CA SER A 128 16.46 -5.51 -24.02
C SER A 128 16.12 -5.42 -25.51
N SER A 129 16.93 -5.99 -26.41
CA SER A 129 16.61 -6.02 -27.84
C SER A 129 15.44 -6.94 -28.18
N VAL A 130 15.26 -8.04 -27.44
CA VAL A 130 14.15 -8.99 -27.63
C VAL A 130 12.80 -8.38 -27.20
N VAL A 131 12.73 -7.73 -26.03
CA VAL A 131 11.45 -7.21 -25.51
C VAL A 131 11.21 -5.73 -25.75
N GLY A 132 12.28 -4.98 -26.03
CA GLY A 132 12.28 -3.52 -26.04
C GLY A 132 12.45 -2.91 -24.65
N LYS A 133 13.22 -1.83 -24.57
CA LYS A 133 13.49 -1.07 -23.33
C LYS A 133 12.23 -0.75 -22.51
N ASP A 134 11.16 -0.32 -23.18
CA ASP A 134 9.88 0.08 -22.55
C ASP A 134 9.15 -1.07 -21.87
N LYS A 135 9.54 -2.32 -22.16
CA LYS A 135 8.96 -3.55 -21.63
C LYS A 135 9.89 -4.29 -20.68
N LEU A 136 11.07 -3.75 -20.41
CA LEU A 136 12.05 -4.33 -19.50
C LEU A 136 12.15 -3.56 -18.19
N VAL A 137 12.09 -4.29 -17.09
CA VAL A 137 12.41 -3.85 -15.73
C VAL A 137 13.64 -4.63 -15.27
N VAL A 138 14.61 -3.95 -14.66
CA VAL A 138 15.73 -4.63 -13.99
C VAL A 138 15.48 -4.64 -12.49
N ASP A 139 15.50 -5.83 -11.91
CA ASP A 139 15.48 -6.02 -10.47
C ASP A 139 16.92 -5.94 -9.93
N VAL A 140 17.21 -4.86 -9.23
CA VAL A 140 18.51 -4.62 -8.58
C VAL A 140 18.36 -4.96 -7.11
N SER A 141 18.46 -6.26 -6.93
CA SER A 141 18.39 -6.96 -5.67
C SER A 141 19.68 -6.71 -4.88
N CYS A 142 19.66 -6.12 -3.67
CA CYS A 142 20.88 -5.67 -2.98
C CYS A 142 20.98 -5.98 -1.47
N ARG A 143 22.21 -6.05 -0.96
CA ARG A 143 22.57 -6.18 0.46
C ARG A 143 23.61 -5.16 0.86
N ARG A 144 23.51 -4.67 2.10
CA ARG A 144 24.46 -3.71 2.65
C ARG A 144 25.76 -4.41 3.09
N ARG A 145 26.89 -3.81 2.74
CA ARG A 145 28.24 -4.20 3.15
C ARG A 145 28.99 -2.93 3.53
N GLY A 146 29.05 -2.66 4.82
CA GLY A 146 29.60 -1.40 5.34
C GLY A 146 28.76 -0.20 4.92
N ASP A 147 29.37 0.69 4.15
CA ASP A 147 28.78 1.91 3.59
C ASP A 147 28.23 1.74 2.16
N LYS A 148 28.35 0.54 1.59
CA LYS A 148 27.95 0.21 0.21
C LYS A 148 26.81 -0.79 0.15
N TRP A 149 26.14 -0.85 -0.99
CA TRP A 149 25.17 -1.91 -1.32
C TRP A 149 25.69 -2.69 -2.51
N LEU A 150 25.82 -4.01 -2.34
CA LEU A 150 26.20 -4.92 -3.41
C LEU A 150 24.99 -5.67 -3.90
N VAL A 151 24.91 -5.88 -5.22
CA VAL A 151 23.88 -6.71 -5.81
C VAL A 151 24.05 -8.13 -5.32
N ALA A 152 22.94 -8.75 -4.93
CA ALA A 152 22.87 -10.10 -4.43
C ALA A 152 21.92 -10.92 -5.30
N MET A 153 22.29 -12.16 -5.59
CA MET A 153 21.54 -13.07 -6.46
C MET A 153 21.25 -14.40 -5.73
N ASN A 154 20.63 -15.35 -6.45
CA ASN A 154 20.29 -16.67 -5.93
C ASN A 154 19.56 -16.61 -4.58
N LYS A 155 18.46 -15.85 -4.54
CA LYS A 155 17.64 -15.67 -3.33
C LYS A 155 18.45 -15.09 -2.17
N TRP A 156 19.32 -14.14 -2.48
CA TRP A 156 20.12 -13.38 -1.51
C TRP A 156 21.31 -14.11 -0.91
N GLN A 157 21.64 -15.29 -1.42
CA GLN A 157 22.73 -16.11 -0.89
C GLN A 157 24.09 -15.65 -1.41
N ASP A 158 24.16 -15.27 -2.69
CA ASP A 158 25.41 -14.93 -3.36
C ASP A 158 25.52 -13.42 -3.57
N ILE A 159 26.64 -12.83 -3.14
CA ILE A 159 26.98 -11.43 -3.41
C ILE A 159 27.75 -11.37 -4.73
N THR A 160 27.31 -10.48 -5.62
CA THR A 160 27.94 -10.26 -6.93
C THR A 160 29.03 -9.18 -6.85
N ASP A 161 29.74 -8.99 -7.96
CA ASP A 161 30.75 -7.94 -8.13
C ASP A 161 30.18 -6.53 -8.34
N MET A 162 28.87 -6.41 -8.55
CA MET A 162 28.22 -5.17 -8.93
C MET A 162 27.75 -4.37 -7.70
N GLU A 163 28.22 -3.13 -7.57
CA GLU A 163 27.73 -2.16 -6.59
C GLU A 163 26.46 -1.47 -7.10
N VAL A 164 25.51 -1.19 -6.19
CA VAL A 164 24.37 -0.31 -6.46
C VAL A 164 24.80 1.13 -6.22
N SER A 165 25.02 1.87 -7.30
CA SER A 165 25.51 3.25 -7.31
C SER A 165 24.83 4.07 -8.41
N GLU A 166 25.12 5.37 -8.48
CA GLU A 166 24.62 6.22 -9.58
C GLU A 166 25.11 5.73 -10.95
N GLU A 167 26.38 5.35 -11.04
CA GLU A 167 27.01 4.89 -12.28
C GLU A 167 26.38 3.60 -12.78
N SER A 168 26.18 2.62 -11.87
CA SER A 168 25.61 1.33 -12.24
C SER A 168 24.14 1.45 -12.63
N LEU A 169 23.36 2.25 -11.90
CA LEU A 169 21.97 2.54 -12.25
C LEU A 169 21.85 3.32 -13.57
N ASN A 170 22.74 4.27 -13.85
CA ASN A 170 22.75 4.98 -15.12
C ASN A 170 23.03 4.01 -16.29
N LEU A 171 24.03 3.14 -16.16
CA LEU A 171 24.33 2.10 -17.16
C LEU A 171 23.11 1.22 -17.44
N LEU A 172 22.45 0.70 -16.40
CA LEU A 172 21.28 -0.15 -16.55
C LEU A 172 20.10 0.59 -17.22
N SER A 173 19.93 1.88 -16.89
CA SER A 173 18.82 2.71 -17.39
C SER A 173 18.87 2.99 -18.89
N GLU A 174 20.01 2.73 -19.54
CA GLU A 174 20.12 2.76 -20.99
C GLU A 174 19.26 1.66 -21.64
N TYR A 175 19.11 0.52 -20.96
CA TYR A 175 18.52 -0.70 -21.54
C TYR A 175 17.18 -1.12 -20.91
N CYS A 176 16.78 -0.54 -19.78
CA CYS A 176 15.46 -0.76 -19.18
C CYS A 176 14.68 0.54 -18.96
N SER A 177 13.38 0.41 -18.72
CA SER A 177 12.49 1.56 -18.50
C SER A 177 12.08 1.73 -17.04
N GLU A 178 12.45 0.79 -16.16
CA GLU A 178 12.09 0.82 -14.76
C GLU A 178 13.04 -0.04 -13.92
N PHE A 179 13.18 0.34 -12.65
CA PHE A 179 13.90 -0.44 -11.64
C PHE A 179 12.97 -0.97 -10.56
N LEU A 180 13.24 -2.20 -10.12
CA LEU A 180 12.73 -2.75 -8.87
C LEU A 180 13.92 -2.96 -7.94
N ILE A 181 13.98 -2.23 -6.83
CA ILE A 181 15.08 -2.30 -5.86
C ILE A 181 14.61 -3.10 -4.65
N HIS A 182 15.10 -4.32 -4.52
CA HIS A 182 14.85 -5.16 -3.36
C HIS A 182 15.97 -5.01 -2.33
N ALA A 183 15.64 -4.58 -1.11
CA ALA A 183 16.58 -4.49 0.00
C ALA A 183 16.49 -5.77 0.86
N ALA A 184 17.31 -6.76 0.53
CA ALA A 184 17.23 -8.11 1.07
C ALA A 184 17.41 -8.20 2.60
N ASP A 185 18.20 -7.28 3.19
CA ASP A 185 18.48 -7.28 4.63
C ASP A 185 17.24 -6.94 5.48
N VAL A 186 16.23 -6.30 4.88
CA VAL A 186 15.00 -5.87 5.57
C VAL A 186 13.73 -6.50 4.99
N GLU A 187 13.85 -7.29 3.93
CA GLU A 187 12.72 -7.88 3.21
C GLU A 187 11.95 -8.90 4.05
N GLY A 188 10.63 -8.71 4.15
CA GLY A 188 9.74 -9.60 4.91
C GLY A 188 9.89 -9.54 6.43
N LEU A 189 10.82 -8.74 6.97
CA LEU A 189 11.03 -8.60 8.42
C LEU A 189 10.03 -7.64 9.10
N CYS A 190 9.44 -6.72 8.34
CA CYS A 190 8.56 -5.66 8.87
C CYS A 190 9.20 -4.83 10.01
N GLN A 191 10.53 -4.69 10.01
CA GLN A 191 11.29 -3.99 11.06
C GLN A 191 11.68 -2.55 10.67
N GLY A 192 11.49 -2.15 9.41
CA GLY A 192 11.83 -0.82 8.90
C GLY A 192 12.57 -0.92 7.57
N MET A 193 12.52 0.15 6.77
CA MET A 193 13.21 0.23 5.48
C MET A 193 14.65 0.69 5.68
N ASP A 194 15.50 0.44 4.68
CA ASP A 194 16.81 1.09 4.60
C ASP A 194 16.63 2.53 4.10
N GLU A 195 16.42 3.46 5.04
CA GLU A 195 16.15 4.86 4.74
C GLU A 195 17.29 5.53 3.97
N LEU A 196 18.55 5.16 4.25
CA LEU A 196 19.71 5.71 3.57
C LEU A 196 19.73 5.28 2.10
N LEU A 197 19.42 4.01 1.82
CA LEU A 197 19.29 3.54 0.45
C LEU A 197 18.18 4.28 -0.29
N VAL A 198 17.01 4.50 0.32
CA VAL A 198 15.92 5.26 -0.30
C VAL A 198 16.31 6.70 -0.62
N GLU A 199 17.03 7.37 0.29
CA GLU A 199 17.57 8.71 0.06
C GLU A 199 18.55 8.73 -1.12
N LYS A 200 19.50 7.77 -1.16
CA LYS A 200 20.46 7.64 -2.26
C LYS A 200 19.79 7.34 -3.59
N LEU A 201 18.80 6.45 -3.63
CA LEU A 201 18.00 6.18 -4.83
C LEU A 201 17.30 7.46 -5.32
N GLY A 202 16.78 8.29 -4.42
CA GLY A 202 16.21 9.60 -4.77
C GLY A 202 17.18 10.56 -5.46
N GLN A 203 18.48 10.40 -5.23
CA GLN A 203 19.54 11.18 -5.86
C GLN A 203 19.95 10.55 -7.21
N TRP A 204 20.09 9.23 -7.24
CA TRP A 204 20.71 8.49 -8.35
C TRP A 204 19.76 8.19 -9.51
N VAL A 205 18.50 7.83 -9.22
CA VAL A 205 17.62 7.27 -10.26
C VAL A 205 17.10 8.32 -11.24
N ARG A 206 17.10 7.96 -12.53
CA ARG A 206 16.62 8.80 -13.64
C ARG A 206 15.37 8.28 -14.33
N ILE A 207 15.03 7.02 -14.09
CA ILE A 207 13.83 6.34 -14.59
C ILE A 207 12.91 5.95 -13.43
N PRO A 208 11.65 5.56 -13.67
CA PRO A 208 10.77 5.04 -12.62
C PRO A 208 11.45 3.93 -11.80
N THR A 209 11.38 4.05 -10.48
CA THR A 209 11.99 3.11 -9.56
C THR A 209 11.01 2.77 -8.46
N THR A 210 10.90 1.48 -8.15
CA THR A 210 10.10 0.97 -7.05
C THR A 210 11.01 0.33 -6.01
N TYR A 211 10.87 0.72 -4.75
CA TYR A 211 11.56 0.10 -3.63
C TYR A 211 10.69 -0.98 -2.98
N ALA A 212 11.28 -2.11 -2.65
CA ALA A 212 10.65 -3.24 -1.99
C ALA A 212 11.54 -3.77 -0.85
N GLY A 213 11.05 -3.70 0.38
CA GLY A 213 11.76 -4.22 1.56
C GLY A 213 11.37 -3.51 2.85
N GLY A 214 11.00 -4.25 3.89
CA GLY A 214 10.90 -3.72 5.27
C GLY A 214 9.76 -2.76 5.59
N ALA A 215 8.92 -2.35 4.63
CA ALA A 215 7.79 -1.45 4.84
C ALA A 215 6.76 -2.08 5.81
N LYS A 216 6.40 -1.34 6.87
CA LYS A 216 5.63 -1.83 8.02
C LYS A 216 4.50 -0.90 8.47
N ASP A 217 4.49 0.36 8.05
CA ASP A 217 3.47 1.34 8.38
C ASP A 217 2.93 2.11 7.16
N VAL A 218 1.69 2.61 7.25
CA VAL A 218 1.09 3.48 6.22
C VAL A 218 1.88 4.79 6.04
N ALA A 219 2.58 5.24 7.09
CA ALA A 219 3.45 6.41 7.07
C ALA A 219 4.74 6.19 6.25
N ASP A 220 5.14 4.94 5.98
CA ASP A 220 6.36 4.64 5.23
C ASP A 220 6.30 5.20 3.80
N LEU A 221 5.12 5.25 3.16
CA LEU A 221 4.97 5.89 1.86
C LEU A 221 5.25 7.40 1.92
N ASP A 222 4.79 8.08 2.98
CA ASP A 222 5.06 9.51 3.19
C ASP A 222 6.55 9.75 3.51
N LEU A 223 7.20 8.78 4.19
CA LEU A 223 8.64 8.79 4.46
C LEU A 223 9.46 8.62 3.17
N VAL A 224 9.13 7.65 2.32
CA VAL A 224 9.77 7.45 1.01
C VAL A 224 9.58 8.65 0.10
N ASP A 225 8.39 9.26 0.06
CA ASP A 225 8.12 10.49 -0.69
C ASP A 225 9.07 11.62 -0.27
N ARG A 226 9.29 11.78 1.04
CA ARG A 226 10.19 12.79 1.59
C ARG A 226 11.66 12.49 1.29
N LEU A 227 12.12 11.27 1.57
CA LEU A 227 13.53 10.88 1.40
C LEU A 227 13.94 10.90 -0.07
N SER A 228 13.07 10.46 -0.97
CA SER A 228 13.37 10.35 -2.40
C SER A 228 12.99 11.57 -3.23
N GLY A 229 12.35 12.58 -2.62
CA GLY A 229 11.76 13.70 -3.36
C GLY A 229 10.68 13.27 -4.36
N GLY A 230 9.92 12.21 -4.04
CA GLY A 230 8.87 11.65 -4.87
C GLY A 230 9.35 10.82 -6.08
N ARG A 231 10.65 10.49 -6.15
CA ARG A 231 11.22 9.75 -7.29
C ARG A 231 11.12 8.23 -7.15
N VAL A 232 11.01 7.72 -5.93
CA VAL A 232 10.96 6.28 -5.64
C VAL A 232 9.56 5.90 -5.17
N ASP A 233 8.95 4.90 -5.81
CA ASP A 233 7.68 4.31 -5.39
C ASP A 233 7.91 3.22 -4.32
N LEU A 234 6.88 2.78 -3.60
CA LEU A 234 7.01 1.83 -2.49
C LEU A 234 6.12 0.61 -2.66
N THR A 235 6.67 -0.57 -2.41
CA THR A 235 5.95 -1.84 -2.33
C THR A 235 5.68 -2.23 -0.88
N TYR A 236 4.46 -2.72 -0.63
CA TYR A 236 4.09 -3.38 0.62
C TYR A 236 3.68 -4.82 0.33
N GLY A 237 4.38 -5.78 0.96
CA GLY A 237 4.03 -7.20 0.95
C GLY A 237 3.36 -7.62 2.26
N SER A 238 4.04 -8.46 3.03
CA SER A 238 3.58 -9.09 4.29
C SER A 238 2.96 -8.17 5.34
N ALA A 239 3.21 -6.86 5.29
CA ALA A 239 2.59 -5.91 6.21
C ALA A 239 1.09 -5.67 5.92
N LEU A 240 0.61 -5.94 4.70
CA LEU A 240 -0.79 -5.76 4.31
C LEU A 240 -1.71 -6.84 4.89
N ASP A 241 -2.91 -6.45 5.29
CA ASP A 241 -3.96 -7.34 5.82
C ASP A 241 -4.40 -8.44 4.85
N ILE A 242 -4.40 -8.15 3.54
CA ILE A 242 -4.64 -9.14 2.48
C ILE A 242 -3.58 -10.25 2.44
N PHE A 243 -2.45 -10.04 3.11
CA PHE A 243 -1.36 -11.01 3.31
C PHE A 243 -1.13 -11.36 4.78
N GLY A 244 -2.14 -11.21 5.65
CA GLY A 244 -2.06 -11.56 7.06
C GLY A 244 -1.39 -10.51 7.97
N GLY A 245 -0.99 -9.37 7.41
CA GLY A 245 -0.42 -8.24 8.13
C GLY A 245 -1.47 -7.36 8.83
N LYS A 246 -1.01 -6.23 9.40
CA LYS A 246 -1.85 -5.30 10.18
C LYS A 246 -2.27 -4.05 9.40
N LEU A 247 -1.66 -3.80 8.23
CA LEU A 247 -1.93 -2.61 7.44
C LEU A 247 -3.18 -2.79 6.59
N PRO A 248 -4.17 -1.88 6.67
CA PRO A 248 -5.38 -2.00 5.86
C PRO A 248 -5.05 -1.79 4.38
N GLY A 249 -5.17 -2.83 3.55
CA GLY A 249 -4.95 -2.78 2.11
C GLY A 249 -5.76 -1.65 1.47
N ASP A 250 -7.07 -1.57 1.77
CA ASP A 250 -7.99 -0.54 1.23
C ASP A 250 -7.54 0.91 1.54
N ARG A 251 -6.79 1.18 2.62
CA ARG A 251 -6.29 2.55 2.92
C ARG A 251 -5.08 2.94 2.08
N ASN A 252 -4.14 2.02 1.86
CA ASN A 252 -2.95 2.25 1.03
C ASN A 252 -3.35 2.36 -0.44
N VAL A 253 -4.28 1.49 -0.85
CA VAL A 253 -4.97 1.52 -2.14
C VAL A 253 -5.64 2.88 -2.38
N ARG A 254 -6.47 3.37 -1.46
CA ARG A 254 -7.11 4.69 -1.59
C ARG A 254 -6.14 5.87 -1.58
N ARG A 255 -4.91 5.75 -1.08
CA ARG A 255 -3.91 6.83 -1.16
C ARG A 255 -3.32 6.91 -2.58
N SER A 256 -3.03 5.77 -3.22
CA SER A 256 -2.67 5.68 -4.65
C SER A 256 -3.82 6.14 -5.56
N SER A 257 -5.04 5.61 -5.38
CA SER A 257 -6.18 5.91 -6.27
C SER A 257 -6.79 7.32 -6.07
N ARG A 258 -6.45 8.05 -4.99
CA ARG A 258 -6.95 9.42 -4.75
C ARG A 258 -6.20 10.51 -5.53
N HIS A 259 -5.16 10.17 -6.28
CA HIS A 259 -4.28 11.16 -6.91
C HIS A 259 -4.40 11.33 -8.42
N GLN A 260 -5.31 10.63 -9.10
CA GLN A 260 -5.86 11.17 -10.34
C GLN A 260 -6.76 12.37 -9.99
N SER A 261 -6.26 13.56 -10.33
CA SER A 261 -6.84 14.89 -10.14
C SER A 261 -6.62 15.54 -8.75
N LYS A 262 -5.46 16.17 -8.59
CA LYS A 262 -5.36 17.42 -7.83
C LYS A 262 -6.17 18.49 -8.58
N MET A 263 -7.50 18.43 -8.51
CA MET A 263 -8.35 19.50 -9.03
C MET A 263 -8.09 20.75 -8.17
N PRO A 264 -7.65 21.88 -8.75
CA PRO A 264 -7.60 23.14 -8.02
C PRO A 264 -9.03 23.46 -7.52
N GLY A 265 -9.19 23.72 -6.22
CA GLY A 265 -10.49 24.05 -5.61
C GLY A 265 -11.07 23.05 -4.59
N LYS A 266 -10.35 21.96 -4.24
CA LYS A 266 -10.83 21.01 -3.21
C LYS A 266 -10.73 21.61 -1.80
N VAL A 267 -11.86 22.07 -1.27
CA VAL A 267 -11.99 22.60 0.11
C VAL A 267 -11.53 21.57 1.14
N LYS A 268 -10.50 21.90 1.94
CA LYS A 268 -10.00 21.01 2.99
C LYS A 268 -10.69 21.31 4.32
N ALA A 269 -10.92 20.27 5.12
CA ALA A 269 -11.70 20.41 6.35
C ALA A 269 -10.99 21.28 7.42
N TYR A 270 -9.66 21.22 7.51
CA TYR A 270 -8.91 22.03 8.48
C TYR A 270 -8.98 23.54 8.17
N GLU A 271 -8.98 23.91 6.88
CA GLU A 271 -9.11 25.30 6.41
C GLU A 271 -10.48 25.90 6.75
N LEU A 272 -11.51 25.05 6.94
CA LEU A 272 -12.86 25.49 7.32
C LEU A 272 -13.01 25.70 8.83
N GLN A 273 -12.16 25.07 9.65
CA GLN A 273 -12.28 25.16 11.11
C GLN A 273 -11.93 26.56 11.62
N SER A 274 -11.00 27.26 10.96
CA SER A 274 -10.59 28.63 11.33
C SER A 274 -11.58 29.71 10.86
N LYS A 275 -12.48 29.41 9.92
CA LYS A 275 -13.40 30.40 9.33
C LYS A 275 -14.59 30.75 10.20
N SER A 276 -15.09 31.99 10.11
CA SER A 276 -16.28 32.41 10.86
C SER A 276 -17.56 31.75 10.34
N LYS A 277 -18.65 31.80 11.12
CA LYS A 277 -19.97 31.30 10.69
C LYS A 277 -20.47 32.01 9.41
N ASN A 278 -20.18 33.31 9.29
CA ASN A 278 -20.56 34.11 8.13
C ASN A 278 -19.77 33.67 6.89
N ASP A 279 -18.47 33.46 7.03
CA ASP A 279 -17.61 32.99 5.94
C ASP A 279 -18.00 31.59 5.46
N LEU A 280 -18.32 30.68 6.39
CA LEU A 280 -18.80 29.34 6.05
C LEU A 280 -20.13 29.39 5.31
N SER A 281 -21.03 30.31 5.70
CA SER A 281 -22.34 30.47 5.06
C SER A 281 -22.20 31.06 3.65
N LYS A 282 -21.30 32.04 3.47
CA LYS A 282 -20.97 32.62 2.16
C LYS A 282 -20.35 31.58 1.23
N GLN A 283 -19.35 30.83 1.72
CA GLN A 283 -18.70 29.76 0.96
C GLN A 283 -19.69 28.63 0.61
N LEU A 284 -20.63 28.31 1.50
CA LEU A 284 -21.70 27.34 1.19
C LEU A 284 -22.63 27.84 0.08
N ALA A 285 -22.98 29.12 0.07
CA ALA A 285 -23.82 29.71 -0.97
C ALA A 285 -23.10 29.67 -2.34
N GLU A 286 -21.83 30.09 -2.38
CA GLU A 286 -20.99 30.05 -3.58
C GLU A 286 -20.90 28.63 -4.17
N LEU A 287 -20.61 27.62 -3.34
CA LEU A 287 -20.53 26.22 -3.77
C LEU A 287 -21.87 25.67 -4.27
N LYS A 288 -22.99 26.10 -3.69
CA LYS A 288 -24.33 25.71 -4.15
C LYS A 288 -24.65 26.32 -5.52
N THR A 289 -24.31 27.59 -5.72
CA THR A 289 -24.46 28.26 -7.02
C THR A 289 -23.58 27.60 -8.09
N GLU A 290 -22.33 27.25 -7.76
CA GLU A 290 -21.44 26.49 -8.65
C GLU A 290 -22.03 25.10 -8.98
N LEU A 291 -22.61 24.40 -8.01
CA LEU A 291 -23.24 23.11 -8.26
C LEU A 291 -24.45 23.24 -9.21
N LEU A 292 -25.24 24.30 -9.06
CA LEU A 292 -26.39 24.58 -9.93
C LEU A 292 -25.95 24.83 -11.37
N THR A 293 -24.95 25.68 -11.59
CA THR A 293 -24.42 25.97 -12.92
C THR A 293 -23.85 24.72 -13.59
N LEU A 294 -23.10 23.90 -12.85
CA LEU A 294 -22.57 22.63 -13.37
C LEU A 294 -23.68 21.61 -13.72
N ARG A 295 -24.80 21.61 -12.99
CA ARG A 295 -25.95 20.75 -13.30
C ARG A 295 -26.68 21.17 -14.57
N VAL A 296 -26.86 22.47 -14.80
CA VAL A 296 -27.43 22.99 -16.05
C VAL A 296 -26.53 22.62 -17.23
N GLN A 297 -25.21 22.82 -17.09
CA GLN A 297 -24.23 22.43 -18.12
C GLN A 297 -24.24 20.93 -18.42
N LYS A 298 -24.50 20.07 -17.43
CA LYS A 298 -24.65 18.62 -17.65
C LYS A 298 -25.82 18.29 -18.57
N ILE A 299 -26.95 19.00 -18.40
CA ILE A 299 -28.15 18.78 -19.22
C ILE A 299 -27.92 19.31 -20.64
N ALA A 300 -27.24 20.46 -20.78
CA ALA A 300 -26.92 21.07 -22.06
C ALA A 300 -25.76 20.40 -22.85
N GLY A 301 -25.30 19.21 -22.44
CA GLY A 301 -24.22 18.49 -23.14
C GLY A 301 -22.82 19.10 -23.00
N GLY A 302 -22.54 19.81 -21.90
CA GLY A 302 -21.26 20.48 -21.66
C GLY A 302 -20.05 19.56 -21.54
N SER A 303 -18.85 20.13 -21.73
CA SER A 303 -17.55 19.45 -21.72
C SER A 303 -17.34 18.49 -20.53
N ALA A 304 -16.84 17.28 -20.81
CA ALA A 304 -16.58 16.21 -19.84
C ALA A 304 -15.68 16.64 -18.67
N SER A 305 -14.75 17.56 -18.88
CA SER A 305 -13.84 18.07 -17.84
C SER A 305 -14.55 18.92 -16.77
N LYS A 306 -15.70 19.53 -17.10
CA LYS A 306 -16.54 20.26 -16.14
C LYS A 306 -17.47 19.31 -15.38
N LEU A 307 -17.88 18.20 -15.99
CA LEU A 307 -18.77 17.22 -15.36
C LEU A 307 -18.10 16.46 -14.20
N THR A 308 -16.80 16.21 -14.29
CA THR A 308 -16.02 15.60 -13.18
C THR A 308 -16.00 16.47 -11.92
N LYS A 309 -16.18 17.80 -12.06
CA LYS A 309 -16.23 18.75 -10.92
C LYS A 309 -17.48 18.59 -10.06
N ILE A 310 -18.59 18.08 -10.59
CA ILE A 310 -19.85 17.92 -9.85
C ILE A 310 -19.64 17.08 -8.58
N SER A 311 -18.92 15.96 -8.69
CA SER A 311 -18.62 15.09 -7.55
C SER A 311 -17.75 15.80 -6.50
N ALA A 312 -16.79 16.60 -6.94
CA ALA A 312 -15.92 17.37 -6.06
C ALA A 312 -16.68 18.46 -5.31
N VAL A 313 -17.50 19.27 -6.00
CA VAL A 313 -18.31 20.34 -5.40
C VAL A 313 -19.31 19.78 -4.39
N ARG A 314 -19.98 18.64 -4.69
CA ARG A 314 -20.87 17.97 -3.73
C ARG A 314 -20.14 17.56 -2.44
N LYS A 315 -18.91 17.04 -2.56
CA LYS A 315 -18.08 16.69 -1.40
C LYS A 315 -17.65 17.93 -0.62
N SER A 316 -17.34 19.03 -1.29
CA SER A 316 -17.02 20.31 -0.63
C SER A 316 -18.22 20.87 0.15
N ILE A 317 -19.43 20.87 -0.41
CA ILE A 317 -20.67 21.27 0.28
C ILE A 317 -20.88 20.43 1.55
N ALA A 318 -20.75 19.10 1.44
CA ALA A 318 -20.91 18.20 2.58
C ALA A 318 -19.88 18.49 3.71
N ARG A 319 -18.63 18.82 3.35
CA ARG A 319 -17.61 19.22 4.33
C ARG A 319 -17.97 20.51 5.05
N VAL A 320 -18.38 21.55 4.32
CA VAL A 320 -18.79 22.85 4.91
C VAL A 320 -19.95 22.66 5.88
N LEU A 321 -21.00 21.93 5.45
CA LEU A 321 -22.14 21.59 6.31
C LEU A 321 -21.74 20.80 7.57
N THR A 322 -20.77 19.89 7.44
CA THR A 322 -20.27 19.10 8.56
C THR A 322 -19.57 19.99 9.59
N VAL A 323 -18.71 20.90 9.16
CA VAL A 323 -18.01 21.85 10.04
C VAL A 323 -18.98 22.83 10.68
N MET A 324 -19.96 23.36 9.93
CA MET A 324 -21.03 24.20 10.49
C MET A 324 -21.81 23.48 11.58
N ASN A 325 -22.23 22.22 11.33
CA ASN A 325 -22.93 21.41 12.32
C ASN A 325 -22.07 21.09 13.54
N GLN A 326 -20.77 20.85 13.35
CA GLN A 326 -19.83 20.63 14.44
C GLN A 326 -19.71 21.87 15.33
N LYS A 327 -19.51 23.07 14.75
CA LYS A 327 -19.45 24.33 15.49
C LYS A 327 -20.75 24.62 16.23
N ALA A 328 -21.90 24.45 15.56
CA ALA A 328 -23.21 24.62 16.21
C ALA A 328 -23.39 23.68 17.41
N ARG A 329 -23.03 22.40 17.27
CA ARG A 329 -23.09 21.42 18.36
C ARG A 329 -22.10 21.71 19.48
N GLN A 330 -20.92 22.23 19.16
CA GLN A 330 -19.93 22.61 20.16
C GLN A 330 -20.43 23.78 21.01
N ASN A 331 -20.94 24.84 20.38
CA ASN A 331 -21.52 25.97 21.09
C ASN A 331 -22.72 25.56 21.97
N LEU A 332 -23.56 24.64 21.46
CA LEU A 332 -24.65 24.07 22.26
C LEU A 332 -24.11 23.24 23.45
N ARG A 333 -23.05 22.45 23.27
CA ARG A 333 -22.45 21.70 24.38
C ARG A 333 -21.89 22.62 25.46
N GLU A 334 -21.27 23.73 25.08
CA GLU A 334 -20.79 24.73 26.03
C GLU A 334 -21.96 25.36 26.80
N TYR A 335 -23.04 25.74 26.10
CA TYR A 335 -24.23 26.32 26.73
C TYR A 335 -24.97 25.38 27.69
N TYR A 336 -24.97 24.06 27.43
CA TYR A 336 -25.65 23.05 28.24
C TYR A 336 -24.74 22.31 29.23
N LYS A 337 -23.46 22.68 29.38
CA LYS A 337 -22.46 21.93 30.14
C LYS A 337 -22.88 21.65 31.59
N ASP A 338 -23.46 22.64 32.26
CA ASP A 338 -23.83 22.56 33.68
C ASP A 338 -25.36 22.52 33.91
N LYS A 339 -26.14 22.33 32.84
CA LYS A 339 -27.60 22.29 32.92
C LYS A 339 -28.08 20.88 33.26
N LYS A 340 -29.09 20.78 34.14
CA LYS A 340 -29.71 19.51 34.55
C LYS A 340 -30.22 18.66 33.37
N TYR A 341 -30.70 19.31 32.30
CA TYR A 341 -31.27 18.62 31.14
C TYR A 341 -30.47 18.91 29.86
N LEU A 342 -29.94 17.86 29.25
CA LEU A 342 -29.25 17.91 27.95
C LEU A 342 -30.22 17.49 26.81
N PRO A 343 -30.32 18.28 25.72
CA PRO A 343 -31.04 17.90 24.51
C PRO A 343 -30.61 16.54 23.97
N LEU A 344 -31.56 15.77 23.40
CA LEU A 344 -31.32 14.42 22.90
C LEU A 344 -30.20 14.38 21.83
N ASP A 345 -30.11 15.40 20.99
CA ASP A 345 -29.12 15.49 19.90
C ASP A 345 -27.67 15.64 20.36
N LEU A 346 -27.46 16.12 21.59
CA LEU A 346 -26.13 16.30 22.17
C LEU A 346 -25.67 15.09 22.99
N ARG A 347 -26.58 14.16 23.30
CA ARG A 347 -26.26 12.93 24.03
C ARG A 347 -25.39 12.01 23.17
N ALA A 348 -24.44 11.33 23.81
CA ALA A 348 -23.63 10.32 23.14
C ALA A 348 -24.53 9.20 22.59
N LYS A 349 -24.44 8.92 21.29
CA LYS A 349 -25.14 7.81 20.66
C LYS A 349 -24.49 6.49 21.08
N LYS A 350 -25.04 5.86 22.11
CA LYS A 350 -24.61 4.55 22.62
C LYS A 350 -25.47 3.44 22.01
N THR A 351 -24.87 2.29 21.73
CA THR A 351 -25.62 1.09 21.30
C THR A 351 -26.59 0.67 22.41
N ARG A 352 -27.64 -0.08 22.04
CA ARG A 352 -28.63 -0.60 23.01
C ARG A 352 -27.96 -1.40 24.13
N ALA A 353 -26.95 -2.22 23.79
CA ALA A 353 -26.17 -2.99 24.74
C ALA A 353 -25.45 -2.10 25.75
N ILE A 354 -24.78 -1.03 25.30
CA ILE A 354 -24.08 -0.10 26.20
C ILE A 354 -25.07 0.68 27.08
N ARG A 355 -26.24 1.07 26.55
CA ARG A 355 -27.27 1.76 27.34
C ARG A 355 -27.89 0.88 28.42
N ARG A 356 -27.92 -0.44 28.22
CA ARG A 356 -28.46 -1.44 29.17
C ARG A 356 -27.40 -2.07 30.07
N ARG A 357 -26.12 -1.73 29.87
CA ARG A 357 -25.03 -2.26 30.68
C ARG A 357 -25.17 -1.74 32.10
N LEU A 358 -25.13 -2.64 33.07
CA LEU A 358 -25.08 -2.31 34.49
C LEU A 358 -23.90 -1.38 34.77
N THR A 359 -24.12 -0.38 35.62
CA THR A 359 -23.06 0.44 36.19
C THR A 359 -22.11 -0.43 37.02
N LYS A 360 -20.89 0.05 37.29
CA LYS A 360 -19.93 -0.67 38.15
C LYS A 360 -20.53 -0.99 39.52
N HIS A 361 -21.32 -0.07 40.06
CA HIS A 361 -22.03 -0.27 41.32
C HIS A 361 -23.09 -1.36 41.20
N GLU A 362 -24.00 -1.29 40.23
CA GLU A 362 -25.04 -2.32 40.03
C GLU A 362 -24.45 -3.71 39.76
N ALA A 363 -23.36 -3.80 38.99
CA ALA A 363 -22.65 -5.04 38.73
C ALA A 363 -21.96 -5.62 40.00
N SER A 364 -21.63 -4.77 40.96
CA SER A 364 -21.04 -5.19 42.25
C SER A 364 -22.08 -5.70 43.25
N LEU A 365 -23.37 -5.42 43.03
CA LEU A 365 -24.43 -5.85 43.93
C LEU A 365 -24.68 -7.36 43.79
N LYS A 366 -24.32 -8.10 44.84
CA LYS A 366 -24.68 -9.52 44.97
C LYS A 366 -26.08 -9.66 45.55
N THR A 367 -26.93 -10.41 44.86
CA THR A 367 -28.26 -10.79 45.38
C THR A 367 -28.11 -11.65 46.64
N LEU A 368 -29.14 -11.67 47.51
CA LEU A 368 -29.15 -12.53 48.69
C LEU A 368 -28.93 -14.01 48.34
N LYS A 369 -29.50 -14.47 47.21
CA LYS A 369 -29.29 -15.83 46.69
C LYS A 369 -27.81 -16.10 46.37
N GLN A 370 -27.14 -15.17 45.70
CA GLN A 370 -25.71 -15.31 45.38
C GLN A 370 -24.85 -15.27 46.64
N ARG A 371 -25.15 -14.38 47.61
CA ARG A 371 -24.44 -14.32 48.90
C ARG A 371 -24.54 -15.64 49.67
N LYS A 372 -25.75 -16.23 49.75
CA LYS A 372 -25.97 -17.54 50.37
C LYS A 372 -25.20 -18.66 49.64
N LYS A 373 -25.18 -18.63 48.31
CA LYS A 373 -24.43 -19.61 47.50
C LYS A 373 -22.92 -19.50 47.75
N ASP A 374 -22.37 -18.28 47.73
CA ASP A 374 -20.94 -18.04 47.98
C ASP A 374 -20.54 -18.47 49.41
N SER A 375 -21.43 -18.29 50.39
CA SER A 375 -21.23 -18.74 51.78
C SER A 375 -21.26 -20.26 51.92
N ASN A 376 -22.21 -20.93 51.25
CA ASN A 376 -22.38 -22.38 51.38
C ASN A 376 -21.38 -23.16 50.52
N PHE A 377 -20.91 -22.57 49.42
CA PHE A 377 -20.01 -23.19 48.46
C PHE A 377 -18.85 -22.24 48.10
N PRO A 378 -17.95 -21.94 49.06
CA PRO A 378 -16.79 -21.12 48.77
C PRO A 378 -15.88 -21.80 47.75
N VAL A 379 -15.23 -21.01 46.89
CA VAL A 379 -14.28 -21.52 45.91
C VAL A 379 -13.14 -22.22 46.64
N ARG A 380 -13.06 -23.54 46.49
CA ARG A 380 -11.98 -24.35 47.04
C ARG A 380 -10.72 -24.09 46.21
N LYS A 381 -9.75 -23.40 46.81
CA LYS A 381 -8.42 -23.26 46.24
C LYS A 381 -7.62 -24.50 46.59
N TYR A 382 -7.23 -25.26 45.58
CA TYR A 382 -6.35 -26.42 45.75
C TYR A 382 -4.91 -25.99 45.44
N ALA A 383 -3.97 -26.35 46.31
CA ALA A 383 -2.56 -26.28 45.97
C ALA A 383 -2.25 -27.48 45.07
N VAL A 384 -1.91 -27.22 43.80
CA VAL A 384 -1.41 -28.26 42.91
C VAL A 384 0.05 -28.47 43.28
N LYS A 385 0.41 -29.67 43.75
CA LYS A 385 1.79 -30.02 44.06
C LYS A 385 2.56 -30.11 42.72
N ALA A 386 3.56 -29.25 42.55
CA ALA A 386 4.43 -29.21 41.38
C ALA A 386 5.28 -30.48 41.27
#